data_AF-A0A7S1RBB1-F1
#
_entry.id   AF-A0A7S1RBB1-F1
#
_cell.length_a   1.000
_cell.length_b   1.000
_cell.length_c   1.000
_cell.angle_alpha   90.00
_cell.angle_beta   90.00
_cell.angle_gamma   90.00
#
_symmetry.space_group_name_H-M   'P 1'
#
loop_
_entity.id
_entity.type
_entity.pdbx_description
1 polymer ?
#
loop_
_entity_poly.entity_id
_entity_poly.type
_entity_poly.pdbx_seq_one_letter_code
_entity_poly.pdbx_strand_id
1 'polypeptide(L)'
;VPESTPEVYRRQCSGSEGDFLEIYTSCCVEHLFPFPIPKFYFGDINRETTNYIFIVECLPFGKRGKVENGKVVEKIERPPFTLWPVCGKYQDFLLEDPVAIYVTLFRAMGKLAAWDQLGHYNSFLGPMPKYTEEEYVSPWANKRKQKAKRYEMMKEACGTMVDQGIEFATKVAPWAFTASGKDPKNLEQFKKDICVMAPHFDDLRTYVANSSDWLGAMHLNLQADNAFFWADEDGELDCGVFDWCGFARMPFMNNFFGCLSGAESDFLDGNEVRIMQTFVEEYERYGGPRLDLEEVLRRNRLIFISCAMDSCQWVERDIYREHPKAEWPKVKSKWDDAFMNKWNVRCRGTTLINTFDFWPRRNFKEIFDDWKEGAGRRYMTRFED
;
A
#
# COMPACT_ATOMS: atom_id res chain seq x y z
N VAL A 1 -3.90 35.76 0.49
CA VAL A 1 -4.01 34.49 1.23
C VAL A 1 -4.49 34.87 2.62
N PRO A 2 -5.58 34.32 3.18
CA PRO A 2 -6.00 34.71 4.52
C PRO A 2 -4.87 34.39 5.50
N GLU A 3 -4.50 35.33 6.36
CA GLU A 3 -3.46 35.15 7.37
C GLU A 3 -3.82 33.94 8.27
N SER A 4 -2.91 32.97 8.39
CA SER A 4 -3.12 31.82 9.27
C SER A 4 -3.15 32.33 10.71
N THR A 5 -4.29 32.22 11.39
CA THR A 5 -4.36 32.50 12.82
C THR A 5 -3.46 31.52 13.59
N PRO A 6 -3.00 31.85 14.81
CA PRO A 6 -2.27 30.90 15.64
C PRO A 6 -3.00 29.56 15.86
N GLU A 7 -4.34 29.52 15.89
CA GLU A 7 -5.10 28.26 15.89
C GLU A 7 -4.99 27.49 14.57
N VAL A 8 -5.09 28.16 13.42
CA VAL A 8 -4.96 27.53 12.10
C VAL A 8 -3.54 27.00 11.90
N TYR A 9 -2.53 27.78 12.31
CA TYR A 9 -1.13 27.37 12.30
C TYR A 9 -0.89 26.17 13.23
N ARG A 10 -1.39 26.20 14.48
CA ARG A 10 -1.32 25.05 15.40
C ARG A 10 -1.97 23.79 14.81
N ARG A 11 -3.13 23.93 14.17
CA ARG A 11 -3.87 22.82 13.55
C ARG A 11 -3.17 22.26 12.31
N GLN A 12 -2.46 23.10 11.55
CA GLN A 12 -1.65 22.68 10.43
C GLN A 12 -0.40 21.93 10.92
N CYS A 13 0.37 22.49 11.86
CA CYS A 13 1.53 21.83 12.45
C CYS A 13 1.18 20.53 13.21
N SER A 14 -0.03 20.41 13.74
CA SER A 14 -0.50 19.18 14.42
C SER A 14 -1.32 18.24 13.55
N GLY A 15 -1.55 18.57 12.27
CA GLY A 15 -2.51 17.85 11.43
C GLY A 15 -1.99 17.46 10.05
N SER A 16 -0.83 17.96 9.62
CA SER A 16 -0.28 17.71 8.29
C SER A 16 1.07 16.99 8.26
N GLU A 17 1.69 16.70 9.39
CA GLU A 17 2.95 15.97 9.47
C GLU A 17 2.72 14.65 10.22
N GLY A 18 2.94 13.53 9.53
CA GLY A 18 2.57 12.20 10.02
C GLY A 18 3.28 11.79 11.32
N ASP A 19 4.40 12.42 11.66
CA ASP A 19 5.12 12.18 12.91
C ASP A 19 4.28 12.51 14.17
N PHE A 20 3.35 13.47 14.07
CA PHE A 20 2.37 13.70 15.12
C PHE A 20 1.47 12.49 15.33
N LEU A 21 1.02 11.85 14.24
CA LEU A 21 0.16 10.67 14.32
C LEU A 21 0.88 9.49 14.95
N GLU A 22 2.18 9.31 14.74
CA GLU A 22 2.98 8.26 15.40
C GLU A 22 2.89 8.37 16.93
N ILE A 23 3.27 9.54 17.45
CA ILE A 23 3.32 9.81 18.90
C ILE A 23 1.91 9.79 19.48
N TYR A 24 0.96 10.43 18.80
CA TYR A 24 -0.42 10.53 19.27
C TYR A 24 -1.12 9.17 19.30
N THR A 25 -0.89 8.33 18.27
CA THR A 25 -1.42 6.96 18.23
C THR A 25 -0.82 6.12 19.36
N SER A 26 0.50 6.13 19.50
CA SER A 26 1.19 5.36 20.55
C SER A 26 0.79 5.79 21.96
N CYS A 27 0.59 7.08 22.19
CA CYS A 27 0.19 7.59 23.51
C CYS A 27 -1.29 7.34 23.82
N CYS A 28 -2.19 7.50 22.84
CA CYS A 28 -3.63 7.53 23.10
C CYS A 28 -4.36 6.22 22.85
N VAL A 29 -3.84 5.35 21.97
CA VAL A 29 -4.59 4.17 21.51
C VAL A 29 -3.81 2.84 21.59
N GLU A 30 -2.63 2.81 22.20
CA GLU A 30 -1.87 1.56 22.45
C GLU A 30 -2.75 0.44 23.01
N HIS A 31 -3.56 0.77 24.03
CA HIS A 31 -4.46 -0.16 24.71
C HIS A 31 -5.69 -0.58 23.90
N LEU A 32 -5.92 0.02 22.73
CA LEU A 32 -7.08 -0.26 21.87
C LEU A 32 -6.77 -1.21 20.73
N PHE A 33 -5.52 -1.62 20.51
CA PHE A 33 -5.16 -2.46 19.38
C PHE A 33 -5.40 -3.96 19.65
N PRO A 34 -5.77 -4.75 18.62
CA PRO A 34 -5.98 -6.19 18.73
C PRO A 34 -4.67 -7.00 18.70
N PHE A 35 -3.53 -6.33 18.68
CA PHE A 35 -2.18 -6.87 18.65
C PHE A 35 -1.27 -5.94 19.47
N PRO A 36 -0.10 -6.42 19.93
CA PRO A 36 0.84 -5.54 20.63
C PRO A 36 1.46 -4.51 19.67
N ILE A 37 1.74 -3.34 20.23
CA ILE A 37 2.64 -2.35 19.64
C ILE A 37 3.79 -2.11 20.63
N PRO A 38 4.95 -1.57 20.22
CA PRO A 38 6.03 -1.26 21.15
C PRO A 38 5.55 -0.33 22.26
N LYS A 39 5.85 -0.68 23.51
CA LYS A 39 5.44 0.14 24.66
C LYS A 39 5.94 1.58 24.54
N PHE A 40 5.04 2.56 24.70
CA PHE A 40 5.42 3.96 24.74
C PHE A 40 6.12 4.35 26.05
N TYR A 41 7.27 5.00 25.98
CA TYR A 41 7.97 5.54 27.16
C TYR A 41 7.96 7.06 27.20
N PHE A 42 8.23 7.72 26.07
CA PHE A 42 8.29 9.17 25.99
C PHE A 42 8.06 9.65 24.56
N GLY A 43 7.40 10.79 24.41
CA GLY A 43 7.15 11.43 23.13
C GLY A 43 6.96 12.92 23.33
N ASP A 44 7.65 13.74 22.56
CA ASP A 44 7.49 15.19 22.56
C ASP A 44 7.70 15.75 21.15
N ILE A 45 6.98 16.83 20.83
CA ILE A 45 7.02 17.48 19.52
C ILE A 45 7.22 18.97 19.75
N ASN A 46 8.34 19.50 19.26
CA ASN A 46 8.54 20.93 19.20
C ASN A 46 7.65 21.52 18.11
N ARG A 47 6.62 22.26 18.52
CA ARG A 47 5.64 22.85 17.60
C ARG A 47 6.18 23.94 16.68
N GLU A 48 7.29 24.59 17.04
CA GLU A 48 7.93 25.63 16.23
C GLU A 48 8.76 25.01 15.10
N THR A 49 9.49 23.93 15.40
CA THR A 49 10.43 23.32 14.46
C THR A 49 9.92 22.03 13.81
N THR A 50 8.80 21.51 14.30
CA THR A 50 8.22 20.17 14.02
C THR A 50 9.11 18.96 14.32
N ASN A 51 10.36 19.18 14.73
CA ASN A 51 11.21 18.16 15.35
C ASN A 51 10.51 17.47 16.52
N TYR A 52 10.75 16.17 16.67
CA TYR A 52 10.18 15.37 17.72
C TYR A 52 11.18 14.39 18.30
N ILE A 53 10.90 13.91 19.50
CA ILE A 53 11.55 12.77 20.13
C ILE A 53 10.48 11.73 20.38
N PHE A 54 10.76 10.49 20.04
CA PHE A 54 9.87 9.36 20.26
C PHE A 54 10.70 8.20 20.79
N ILE A 55 10.37 7.72 21.99
CA ILE A 55 11.07 6.65 22.70
C ILE A 55 10.04 5.58 23.03
N VAL A 56 10.27 4.41 22.46
CA VAL A 56 9.45 3.21 22.65
C VAL A 56 10.31 2.03 23.07
N GLU A 57 9.66 0.90 23.36
CA GLU A 57 10.30 -0.38 23.58
C GLU A 57 11.34 -0.75 22.53
N CYS A 58 12.53 -1.11 23.00
CA CYS A 58 13.55 -1.71 22.16
C CYS A 58 13.28 -3.20 22.03
N LEU A 59 12.82 -3.62 20.85
CA LEU A 59 12.48 -5.01 20.57
C LEU A 59 13.74 -5.85 20.28
N PRO A 60 13.97 -6.97 20.99
CA PRO A 60 15.15 -7.81 20.82
C PRO A 60 14.98 -8.78 19.65
N PHE A 61 15.08 -8.29 18.41
CA PHE A 61 14.96 -9.11 17.21
C PHE A 61 15.97 -10.26 17.18
N GLY A 62 15.49 -11.45 16.83
CA GLY A 62 16.32 -12.63 16.64
C GLY A 62 17.26 -12.52 15.45
N LYS A 63 18.23 -13.45 15.37
CA LYS A 63 19.18 -13.50 14.27
C LYS A 63 18.49 -13.94 12.98
N ARG A 64 18.93 -13.37 11.86
CA ARG A 64 18.61 -13.84 10.52
C ARG A 64 19.48 -15.03 10.16
N GLY A 65 18.89 -15.99 9.47
CA GLY A 65 19.64 -17.08 8.85
C GLY A 65 20.61 -16.63 7.77
N LYS A 66 21.35 -17.57 7.21
CA LYS A 66 22.30 -17.29 6.13
C LYS A 66 21.56 -16.76 4.89
N VAL A 67 22.10 -15.69 4.30
CA VAL A 67 21.59 -15.09 3.06
C VAL A 67 22.55 -15.39 1.91
N GLU A 68 22.05 -15.96 0.83
CA GLU A 68 22.79 -16.15 -0.43
C GLU A 68 21.97 -15.56 -1.58
N ASN A 69 22.63 -14.77 -2.45
CA ASN A 69 22.00 -14.13 -3.61
C ASN A 69 20.71 -13.35 -3.28
N GLY A 70 20.70 -12.69 -2.10
CA GLY A 70 19.54 -11.93 -1.64
C GLY A 70 18.36 -12.80 -1.20
N LYS A 71 18.56 -14.07 -0.84
CA LYS A 71 17.52 -14.91 -0.26
C LYS A 71 18.03 -15.61 1.00
N VAL A 72 17.16 -15.78 1.98
CA VAL A 72 17.47 -16.60 3.16
C VAL A 72 17.51 -18.07 2.71
N VAL A 73 18.65 -18.73 2.88
CA VAL A 73 18.86 -20.14 2.48
C VAL A 73 18.94 -21.09 3.67
N GLU A 74 19.06 -20.56 4.88
CA GLU A 74 19.13 -21.33 6.12
C GLU A 74 18.10 -20.76 7.09
N LYS A 75 17.19 -21.60 7.59
CA LYS A 75 16.24 -21.20 8.63
C LYS A 75 16.89 -21.43 10.00
N ILE A 76 16.75 -20.46 10.90
CA ILE A 76 17.18 -20.60 12.29
C ILE A 76 15.97 -21.08 13.10
N GLU A 77 16.09 -22.22 13.77
CA GLU A 77 15.10 -22.64 14.77
C GLU A 77 15.13 -21.69 15.97
N ARG A 78 13.96 -21.28 16.43
CA ARG A 78 13.80 -20.32 17.53
C ARG A 78 12.85 -20.90 18.56
N PRO A 79 13.12 -20.69 19.86
CA PRO A 79 12.13 -20.96 20.90
C PRO A 79 10.83 -20.17 20.65
N PRO A 80 9.68 -20.67 21.10
CA PRO A 80 8.43 -19.92 21.10
C PRO A 80 8.59 -18.50 21.66
N PHE A 81 7.81 -17.57 21.12
CA PHE A 81 7.79 -16.14 21.45
C PHE A 81 9.09 -15.37 21.19
N THR A 82 10.08 -16.00 20.55
CA THR A 82 11.28 -15.28 20.10
C THR A 82 10.95 -14.45 18.87
N LEU A 83 11.26 -13.16 18.90
CA LEU A 83 11.06 -12.27 17.77
C LEU A 83 11.89 -12.71 16.55
N TRP A 84 11.25 -12.76 15.39
CA TRP A 84 11.89 -13.05 14.11
C TRP A 84 12.70 -11.84 13.62
N PRO A 85 13.70 -12.04 12.75
CA PRO A 85 14.49 -10.93 12.20
C PRO A 85 13.64 -9.98 11.35
N VAL A 86 13.73 -8.68 11.61
CA VAL A 86 13.11 -7.63 10.77
C VAL A 86 13.83 -7.48 9.43
N CYS A 87 13.10 -7.31 8.34
CA CYS A 87 13.65 -6.88 7.05
C CYS A 87 13.52 -5.36 6.88
N GLY A 88 14.40 -4.73 6.10
CA GLY A 88 14.22 -3.32 5.77
C GLY A 88 13.08 -3.09 4.77
N LYS A 89 12.69 -1.82 4.59
CA LYS A 89 11.68 -1.36 3.61
C LYS A 89 11.93 -1.96 2.22
N TYR A 90 10.95 -2.65 1.63
CA TYR A 90 11.06 -3.33 0.32
C TYR A 90 12.24 -4.31 0.22
N GLN A 91 12.53 -5.02 1.31
CA GLN A 91 13.51 -6.11 1.35
C GLN A 91 12.85 -7.46 1.61
N ASP A 92 11.64 -7.64 1.09
CA ASP A 92 10.80 -8.81 1.32
C ASP A 92 11.42 -10.14 0.84
N PHE A 93 12.38 -10.07 -0.08
CA PHE A 93 13.23 -11.21 -0.46
C PHE A 93 14.05 -11.80 0.70
N LEU A 94 14.15 -11.06 1.82
CA LEU A 94 14.75 -11.54 3.07
C LEU A 94 13.74 -12.21 4.00
N LEU A 95 12.44 -12.21 3.72
CA LEU A 95 11.47 -12.87 4.58
C LEU A 95 11.70 -14.39 4.58
N GLU A 96 11.72 -14.99 5.77
CA GLU A 96 11.95 -16.44 5.91
C GLU A 96 10.74 -17.27 5.46
N ASP A 97 9.53 -16.74 5.71
CA ASP A 97 8.27 -17.30 5.25
C ASP A 97 7.33 -16.15 4.84
N PRO A 98 7.44 -15.64 3.60
CA PRO A 98 6.62 -14.53 3.15
C PRO A 98 5.12 -14.87 3.19
N VAL A 99 4.72 -16.14 2.98
CA VAL A 99 3.31 -16.53 2.98
C VAL A 99 2.74 -16.40 4.39
N ALA A 100 3.39 -17.00 5.38
CA ALA A 100 2.93 -16.91 6.77
C ALA A 100 2.91 -15.45 7.26
N ILE A 101 3.91 -14.67 6.89
CA ILE A 101 4.02 -13.25 7.28
C ILE A 101 2.86 -12.43 6.69
N TYR A 102 2.63 -12.46 5.39
CA TYR A 102 1.56 -11.69 4.77
C TYR A 102 0.16 -12.14 5.20
N VAL A 103 -0.05 -13.44 5.43
CA VAL A 103 -1.29 -13.96 6.04
C VAL A 103 -1.48 -13.38 7.44
N THR A 104 -0.42 -13.34 8.25
CA THR A 104 -0.46 -12.79 9.61
C THR A 104 -0.75 -11.28 9.61
N LEU A 105 -0.14 -10.52 8.68
CA LEU A 105 -0.43 -9.10 8.51
C LEU A 105 -1.89 -8.86 8.11
N PHE A 106 -2.42 -9.62 7.15
CA PHE A 106 -3.81 -9.45 6.70
C PHE A 106 -4.83 -9.93 7.74
N ARG A 107 -4.46 -10.91 8.57
CA ARG A 107 -5.21 -11.28 9.78
C ARG A 107 -5.28 -10.10 10.76
N ALA A 108 -4.14 -9.47 11.06
CA ALA A 108 -4.08 -8.30 11.93
C ALA A 108 -4.88 -7.12 11.37
N MET A 109 -4.78 -6.83 10.07
CA MET A 109 -5.60 -5.78 9.44
C MET A 109 -7.09 -6.08 9.46
N GLY A 110 -7.50 -7.35 9.25
CA GLY A 110 -8.90 -7.76 9.34
C GLY A 110 -9.48 -7.46 10.73
N LYS A 111 -8.74 -7.85 11.79
CA LYS A 111 -9.09 -7.51 13.17
C LYS A 111 -9.17 -6.00 13.41
N LEU A 112 -8.17 -5.26 12.94
CA LEU A 112 -8.09 -3.80 13.10
C LEU A 112 -9.31 -3.10 12.48
N ALA A 113 -9.64 -3.44 11.23
CA ALA A 113 -10.79 -2.89 10.54
C ALA A 113 -12.11 -3.28 11.21
N ALA A 114 -12.24 -4.54 11.66
CA ALA A 114 -13.45 -5.02 12.33
C ALA A 114 -13.69 -4.29 13.66
N TRP A 115 -12.65 -4.08 14.47
CA TRP A 115 -12.76 -3.32 15.73
C TRP A 115 -13.19 -1.87 15.50
N ASP A 116 -12.80 -1.28 14.37
CA ASP A 116 -13.29 0.05 13.99
C ASP A 116 -14.78 0.06 13.63
N GLN A 117 -15.27 -0.98 12.96
CA GLN A 117 -16.71 -1.15 12.68
C GLN A 117 -17.55 -1.26 13.95
N LEU A 118 -16.97 -1.82 15.01
CA LEU A 118 -17.56 -1.91 16.35
C LEU A 118 -17.38 -0.61 17.17
N GLY A 119 -16.67 0.38 16.64
CA GLY A 119 -16.49 1.68 17.28
C GLY A 119 -15.41 1.74 18.35
N HIS A 120 -14.49 0.77 18.40
CA HIS A 120 -13.39 0.75 19.38
C HIS A 120 -12.51 1.99 19.31
N TYR A 121 -12.35 2.57 18.11
CA TYR A 121 -11.55 3.78 17.89
C TYR A 121 -12.39 5.06 17.87
N ASN A 122 -13.68 5.04 18.24
CA ASN A 122 -14.55 6.21 18.15
C ASN A 122 -14.08 7.40 18.99
N SER A 123 -13.40 7.14 20.12
CA SER A 123 -12.81 8.19 20.97
C SER A 123 -11.67 8.94 20.28
N PHE A 124 -11.03 8.32 19.28
CA PHE A 124 -9.86 8.83 18.59
C PHE A 124 -10.18 9.30 17.16
N LEU A 125 -10.83 8.45 16.37
CA LEU A 125 -11.18 8.70 14.96
C LEU A 125 -12.59 9.30 14.77
N GLY A 126 -13.32 9.53 15.87
CA GLY A 126 -14.74 9.87 15.82
C GLY A 126 -15.62 8.67 15.46
N PRO A 127 -16.96 8.83 15.51
CA PRO A 127 -17.89 7.75 15.24
C PRO A 127 -17.71 7.18 13.83
N MET A 128 -17.73 5.84 13.70
CA MET A 128 -17.74 5.15 12.41
C MET A 128 -18.91 5.66 11.55
N PRO A 129 -18.66 6.31 10.40
CA PRO A 129 -19.72 6.69 9.48
C PRO A 129 -20.40 5.43 8.94
N LYS A 130 -21.72 5.45 8.85
CA LYS A 130 -22.54 4.38 8.28
C LYS A 130 -23.27 4.93 7.07
N TYR A 131 -23.09 4.30 5.92
CA TYR A 131 -23.74 4.66 4.68
C TYR A 131 -23.77 3.48 3.73
N THR A 132 -24.86 3.38 3.00
CA THR A 132 -25.07 2.42 1.92
C THR A 132 -24.45 2.93 0.61
N GLU A 133 -24.37 2.04 -0.37
CA GLU A 133 -23.99 2.38 -1.74
C GLU A 133 -24.87 3.47 -2.36
N GLU A 134 -26.16 3.47 -2.04
CA GLU A 134 -27.12 4.43 -2.58
C GLU A 134 -26.91 5.82 -1.96
N GLU A 135 -26.75 5.87 -0.64
CA GLU A 135 -26.46 7.12 0.08
C GLU A 135 -25.12 7.71 -0.36
N TYR A 136 -24.09 6.88 -0.56
CA TYR A 136 -22.78 7.33 -1.02
C TYR A 136 -22.85 7.95 -2.41
N VAL A 137 -23.58 7.33 -3.35
CA VAL A 137 -23.68 7.79 -4.74
C VAL A 137 -24.68 8.94 -4.90
N SER A 138 -25.67 9.09 -4.02
CA SER A 138 -26.73 10.11 -4.13
C SER A 138 -26.23 11.56 -4.33
N PRO A 139 -25.15 12.06 -3.66
CA PRO A 139 -24.63 13.40 -3.90
C PRO A 139 -23.94 13.53 -5.27
N TRP A 140 -23.56 12.40 -5.87
CA TRP A 140 -22.89 12.26 -7.15
C TRP A 140 -23.82 11.81 -8.28
N ALA A 141 -25.10 11.57 -7.99
CA ALA A 141 -26.09 11.07 -8.95
C ALA A 141 -26.19 11.97 -10.20
N ASN A 142 -25.95 13.27 -10.02
CA ASN A 142 -25.76 14.22 -11.11
C ASN A 142 -24.28 14.27 -11.51
N LYS A 143 -23.81 13.25 -12.21
CA LYS A 143 -22.42 13.20 -12.67
C LYS A 143 -22.08 14.40 -13.52
N ARG A 144 -20.93 15.00 -13.23
CA ARG A 144 -20.34 16.05 -14.07
C ARG A 144 -19.99 15.42 -15.42
N LYS A 145 -20.75 15.77 -16.44
CA LYS A 145 -20.30 15.60 -17.83
C LYS A 145 -18.95 16.29 -17.96
N GLN A 146 -17.95 15.55 -18.42
CA GLN A 146 -16.66 16.11 -18.71
C GLN A 146 -16.51 16.25 -20.23
N LYS A 147 -15.76 17.26 -20.67
CA LYS A 147 -15.51 17.47 -22.09
C LYS A 147 -14.62 16.34 -22.63
N ALA A 148 -14.87 15.87 -23.84
CA ALA A 148 -14.02 14.89 -24.53
C ALA A 148 -12.53 15.28 -24.52
N LYS A 149 -12.22 16.59 -24.64
CA LYS A 149 -10.85 17.10 -24.53
C LYS A 149 -10.14 16.71 -23.21
N ARG A 150 -10.87 16.62 -22.09
CA ARG A 150 -10.28 16.23 -20.80
C ARG A 150 -9.86 14.76 -20.77
N TYR A 151 -10.61 13.89 -21.45
CA TYR A 151 -10.26 12.48 -21.60
C TYR A 151 -8.90 12.33 -22.31
N GLU A 152 -8.74 12.97 -23.47
CA GLU A 152 -7.48 12.91 -24.23
C GLU A 152 -6.31 13.52 -23.46
N MET A 153 -6.52 14.63 -22.74
CA MET A 153 -5.48 15.20 -21.87
C MET A 153 -5.02 14.24 -20.77
N MET A 154 -5.94 13.56 -20.09
CA MET A 154 -5.60 12.58 -19.04
C MET A 154 -4.87 11.37 -19.61
N LYS A 155 -5.31 10.89 -20.78
CA LYS A 155 -4.67 9.80 -21.52
C LYS A 155 -3.24 10.14 -21.96
N GLU A 156 -3.02 11.34 -22.50
CA GLU A 156 -1.70 11.83 -22.91
C GLU A 156 -0.75 12.02 -21.72
N ALA A 157 -1.26 12.60 -20.62
CA ALA A 157 -0.50 12.76 -19.39
C ALA A 157 -0.07 11.39 -18.82
N CYS A 158 -0.99 10.41 -18.80
CA CYS A 158 -0.68 9.04 -18.42
C CYS A 158 0.40 8.43 -19.32
N GLY A 159 0.27 8.59 -20.64
CA GLY A 159 1.24 8.08 -21.61
C GLY A 159 2.66 8.59 -21.35
N THR A 160 2.80 9.89 -21.03
CA THR A 160 4.09 10.50 -20.71
C THR A 160 4.74 9.89 -19.46
N MET A 161 3.96 9.66 -18.40
CA MET A 161 4.46 9.05 -17.16
C MET A 161 4.86 7.58 -17.38
N VAL A 162 4.06 6.84 -18.14
CA VAL A 162 4.36 5.44 -18.49
C VAL A 162 5.62 5.33 -19.34
N ASP A 163 5.83 6.25 -20.29
CA ASP A 163 7.03 6.26 -21.13
C ASP A 163 8.32 6.38 -20.31
N GLN A 164 8.31 7.12 -19.19
CA GLN A 164 9.45 7.21 -18.28
C GLN A 164 9.74 5.87 -17.60
N GLY A 165 8.70 5.16 -17.14
CA GLY A 165 8.83 3.82 -16.57
C GLY A 165 9.37 2.82 -17.59
N ILE A 166 8.84 2.83 -18.81
CA ILE A 166 9.29 1.95 -19.91
C ILE A 166 10.74 2.26 -20.29
N GLU A 167 11.12 3.53 -20.41
CA GLU A 167 12.51 3.92 -20.69
C GLU A 167 13.45 3.40 -19.59
N PHE A 168 13.05 3.54 -18.33
CA PHE A 168 13.82 3.04 -17.20
C PHE A 168 14.02 1.53 -17.29
N ALA A 169 12.95 0.77 -17.54
CA ALA A 169 12.98 -0.68 -17.62
C ALA A 169 13.73 -1.23 -18.85
N THR A 170 13.79 -0.49 -19.95
CA THR A 170 14.36 -0.99 -21.21
C THR A 170 15.75 -0.45 -21.53
N LYS A 171 16.09 0.76 -21.05
CA LYS A 171 17.33 1.45 -21.42
C LYS A 171 18.23 1.78 -20.23
N VAL A 172 17.66 2.14 -19.08
CA VAL A 172 18.44 2.67 -17.95
C VAL A 172 18.86 1.57 -16.98
N ALA A 173 17.91 0.74 -16.55
CA ALA A 173 18.12 -0.34 -15.60
C ALA A 173 17.51 -1.68 -16.06
N PRO A 174 17.71 -2.14 -17.32
CA PRO A 174 17.11 -3.39 -17.80
C PRO A 174 17.59 -4.65 -17.06
N TRP A 175 18.67 -4.56 -16.29
CA TRP A 175 19.16 -5.62 -15.41
C TRP A 175 18.30 -5.80 -14.15
N ALA A 176 17.48 -4.80 -13.78
CA ALA A 176 16.66 -4.84 -12.56
C ALA A 176 15.37 -5.66 -12.74
N PHE A 177 14.88 -5.72 -13.98
CA PHE A 177 13.61 -6.33 -14.35
C PHE A 177 13.80 -7.77 -14.82
N THR A 178 12.79 -8.60 -14.57
CA THR A 178 12.77 -9.95 -15.14
C THR A 178 12.63 -9.90 -16.67
N ALA A 179 12.73 -11.05 -17.33
CA ALA A 179 12.44 -11.13 -18.77
C ALA A 179 11.02 -10.64 -19.10
N SER A 180 10.05 -10.91 -18.22
CA SER A 180 8.65 -10.52 -18.41
C SER A 180 8.43 -9.01 -18.25
N GLY A 181 8.97 -8.40 -17.19
CA GLY A 181 8.78 -6.98 -16.88
C GLY A 181 9.55 -6.01 -17.78
N LYS A 182 10.44 -6.50 -18.65
CA LYS A 182 11.06 -5.69 -19.71
C LYS A 182 10.71 -6.15 -21.12
N ASP A 183 9.80 -7.11 -21.26
CA ASP A 183 9.36 -7.58 -22.57
C ASP A 183 8.63 -6.44 -23.31
N PRO A 184 9.06 -6.08 -24.54
CA PRO A 184 8.47 -4.96 -25.26
C PRO A 184 6.96 -5.11 -25.51
N LYS A 185 6.46 -6.34 -25.72
CA LYS A 185 5.03 -6.56 -25.97
C LYS A 185 4.22 -6.35 -24.70
N ASN A 186 4.72 -6.85 -23.56
CA ASN A 186 4.09 -6.62 -22.27
C ASN A 186 4.03 -5.13 -21.92
N LEU A 187 5.12 -4.39 -22.14
CA LEU A 187 5.19 -2.96 -21.86
C LEU A 187 4.31 -2.12 -22.80
N GLU A 188 4.23 -2.48 -24.08
CA GLU A 188 3.32 -1.84 -25.04
C GLU A 188 1.86 -2.07 -24.65
N GLN A 189 1.51 -3.31 -24.27
CA GLN A 189 0.17 -3.66 -23.82
C GLN A 189 -0.18 -2.93 -22.51
N PHE A 190 0.74 -2.88 -21.53
CA PHE A 190 0.60 -2.08 -20.31
C PHE A 190 0.26 -0.63 -20.63
N LYS A 191 1.06 0.03 -21.48
CA LYS A 191 0.84 1.42 -21.87
C LYS A 191 -0.52 1.61 -22.52
N LYS A 192 -0.87 0.77 -23.48
CA LYS A 192 -2.14 0.84 -24.20
C LYS A 192 -3.32 0.76 -23.24
N ASP A 193 -3.30 -0.21 -22.33
CA ASP A 193 -4.40 -0.46 -21.40
C ASP A 193 -4.51 0.68 -20.39
N ILE A 194 -3.43 1.00 -19.70
CA ILE A 194 -3.47 1.97 -18.60
C ILE A 194 -3.82 3.37 -19.07
N CYS A 195 -3.40 3.78 -20.28
CA CYS A 195 -3.76 5.08 -20.85
C CYS A 195 -5.26 5.20 -21.14
N VAL A 196 -5.94 4.09 -21.52
CA VAL A 196 -7.40 4.08 -21.72
C VAL A 196 -8.15 4.08 -20.39
N MET A 197 -7.57 3.49 -19.35
CA MET A 197 -8.18 3.41 -18.01
C MET A 197 -7.95 4.66 -17.15
N ALA A 198 -6.85 5.39 -17.38
CA ALA A 198 -6.44 6.55 -16.57
C ALA A 198 -7.52 7.63 -16.41
N PRO A 199 -8.31 8.00 -17.43
CA PRO A 199 -9.40 8.98 -17.27
C PRO A 199 -10.48 8.56 -16.26
N HIS A 200 -10.49 7.29 -15.83
CA HIS A 200 -11.48 6.69 -14.94
C HIS A 200 -10.92 6.32 -13.57
N PHE A 201 -9.68 6.69 -13.22
CA PHE A 201 -9.10 6.34 -11.91
C PHE A 201 -9.90 6.91 -10.73
N ASP A 202 -10.48 8.09 -10.86
CA ASP A 202 -11.37 8.65 -9.83
C ASP A 202 -12.67 7.85 -9.71
N ASP A 203 -13.18 7.30 -10.83
CA ASP A 203 -14.35 6.42 -10.82
C ASP A 203 -14.04 5.11 -10.05
N LEU A 204 -12.83 4.56 -10.22
CA LEU A 204 -12.34 3.39 -9.46
C LEU A 204 -12.23 3.68 -7.96
N ARG A 205 -11.63 4.81 -7.59
CA ARG A 205 -11.51 5.23 -6.17
C ARG A 205 -12.88 5.45 -5.53
N THR A 206 -13.81 6.01 -6.29
CA THR A 206 -15.21 6.17 -5.86
C THR A 206 -15.88 4.82 -5.64
N TYR A 207 -15.70 3.88 -6.57
CA TYR A 207 -16.25 2.53 -6.46
C TYR A 207 -15.77 1.82 -5.20
N VAL A 208 -14.47 1.83 -4.91
CA VAL A 208 -13.96 1.06 -3.77
C VAL A 208 -14.34 1.62 -2.40
N ALA A 209 -14.73 2.89 -2.34
CA ALA A 209 -15.15 3.59 -1.11
C ALA A 209 -16.67 3.63 -0.91
N ASN A 210 -17.42 2.97 -1.80
CA ASN A 210 -18.86 3.19 -2.00
C ASN A 210 -19.79 2.74 -0.87
N SER A 211 -19.32 2.02 0.15
CA SER A 211 -20.11 1.65 1.33
C SER A 211 -19.23 1.76 2.57
N SER A 212 -19.83 2.05 3.72
CA SER A 212 -19.13 2.00 5.00
C SER A 212 -18.58 0.61 5.33
N ASP A 213 -19.08 -0.45 4.70
CA ASP A 213 -18.57 -1.82 4.87
C ASP A 213 -17.11 -1.97 4.40
N TRP A 214 -16.68 -1.09 3.49
CA TRP A 214 -15.32 -1.03 2.95
C TRP A 214 -14.40 -0.10 3.74
N LEU A 215 -14.91 0.55 4.79
CA LEU A 215 -14.10 1.39 5.68
C LEU A 215 -13.56 0.59 6.87
N GLY A 216 -12.42 1.02 7.37
CA GLY A 216 -11.89 0.56 8.64
C GLY A 216 -10.71 1.42 9.06
N ALA A 217 -10.30 1.29 10.32
CA ALA A 217 -9.05 1.83 10.79
C ALA A 217 -7.91 1.05 10.11
N MET A 218 -6.96 1.76 9.52
CA MET A 218 -5.86 1.18 8.77
C MET A 218 -4.55 1.85 9.13
N HIS A 219 -3.45 1.11 8.93
CA HIS A 219 -2.08 1.55 9.18
C HIS A 219 -1.50 2.49 8.08
N LEU A 220 -2.11 2.54 6.90
CA LEU A 220 -1.62 3.13 5.62
C LEU A 220 -0.51 2.38 4.89
N ASN A 221 0.35 1.65 5.59
CA ASN A 221 1.45 0.96 4.94
C ASN A 221 1.98 -0.21 5.78
N LEU A 222 1.10 -1.15 6.14
CA LEU A 222 1.47 -2.33 6.93
C LEU A 222 2.19 -3.37 6.07
N GLN A 223 3.41 -3.01 5.68
CA GLN A 223 4.40 -3.89 5.05
C GLN A 223 5.12 -4.70 6.13
N ALA A 224 5.82 -5.76 5.74
CA ALA A 224 6.51 -6.64 6.67
C ALA A 224 7.58 -5.95 7.53
N ASP A 225 8.15 -4.83 7.07
CA ASP A 225 9.12 -4.05 7.84
C ASP A 225 8.49 -3.16 8.92
N ASN A 226 7.18 -2.92 8.86
CA ASN A 226 6.41 -2.16 9.85
C ASN A 226 5.75 -3.07 10.92
N ALA A 227 6.24 -4.30 11.04
CA ALA A 227 5.75 -5.29 11.98
C ALA A 227 6.90 -6.12 12.56
N PHE A 228 6.62 -6.76 13.69
CA PHE A 228 7.48 -7.76 14.31
C PHE A 228 6.68 -9.05 14.52
N PHE A 229 7.34 -10.19 14.36
CA PHE A 229 6.67 -11.49 14.33
C PHE A 229 7.27 -12.44 15.35
N TRP A 230 6.46 -13.34 15.88
CA TRP A 230 6.89 -14.47 16.68
C TRP A 230 5.96 -15.65 16.41
N ALA A 231 6.45 -16.85 16.67
CA ALA A 231 5.61 -18.05 16.69
C ALA A 231 5.31 -18.43 18.15
N ASP A 232 4.12 -18.91 18.44
CA ASP A 232 3.77 -19.48 19.75
C ASP A 232 4.30 -20.93 19.92
N GLU A 233 3.86 -21.64 20.97
CA GLU A 233 4.27 -23.02 21.23
C GLU A 233 3.81 -24.02 20.16
N ASP A 234 2.72 -23.71 19.45
CA ASP A 234 2.18 -24.54 18.37
C ASP A 234 2.80 -24.20 17.01
N GLY A 235 3.65 -23.17 16.97
CA GLY A 235 4.31 -22.70 15.75
C GLY A 235 3.44 -21.74 14.93
N GLU A 236 2.30 -21.29 15.46
CA GLU A 236 1.43 -20.32 14.80
C GLU A 236 2.05 -18.94 14.87
N LEU A 237 2.14 -18.27 13.72
CA LEU A 237 2.74 -16.94 13.62
C LEU A 237 1.73 -15.87 14.04
N ASP A 238 2.17 -14.97 14.91
CA ASP A 238 1.47 -13.74 15.27
C ASP A 238 2.38 -12.52 15.04
N CYS A 239 1.80 -11.33 15.11
CA CYS A 239 2.53 -10.09 14.90
C CYS A 239 2.13 -8.97 15.84
N GLY A 240 3.08 -8.06 16.06
CA GLY A 240 2.84 -6.72 16.56
C GLY A 240 3.27 -5.70 15.52
N VAL A 241 2.84 -4.45 15.71
CA VAL A 241 2.91 -3.43 14.66
C VAL A 241 3.49 -2.12 15.20
N PHE A 242 4.25 -1.41 14.39
CA PHE A 242 4.79 -0.06 14.68
C PHE A 242 4.71 0.82 13.43
N ASP A 243 5.15 2.08 13.48
CA ASP A 243 5.07 3.05 12.37
C ASP A 243 3.61 3.46 12.03
N TRP A 244 2.89 3.91 13.04
CA TRP A 244 1.53 4.45 13.02
C TRP A 244 1.36 5.88 12.48
N CYS A 245 2.39 6.44 11.86
CA CYS A 245 2.39 7.75 11.18
C CYS A 245 1.21 7.94 10.20
N GLY A 246 0.62 6.84 9.74
CA GLY A 246 -0.54 6.80 8.87
C GLY A 246 -1.86 6.32 9.47
N PHE A 247 -1.97 6.14 10.79
CA PHE A 247 -3.16 5.56 11.39
C PHE A 247 -4.43 6.41 11.15
N ALA A 248 -5.36 5.89 10.35
CA ALA A 248 -6.61 6.59 10.04
C ALA A 248 -7.71 5.65 9.56
N ARG A 249 -8.96 6.12 9.61
CA ARG A 249 -10.11 5.45 9.00
C ARG A 249 -10.18 5.74 7.51
N MET A 250 -10.24 4.70 6.68
CA MET A 250 -10.28 4.84 5.22
C MET A 250 -10.81 3.59 4.52
N PRO A 251 -11.09 3.67 3.21
CA PRO A 251 -11.36 2.50 2.40
C PRO A 251 -10.15 1.56 2.39
N PHE A 252 -10.25 0.38 3.02
CA PHE A 252 -9.09 -0.51 3.18
C PHE A 252 -8.58 -1.05 1.84
N MET A 253 -9.41 -1.07 0.80
CA MET A 253 -8.99 -1.40 -0.56
C MET A 253 -7.92 -0.45 -1.11
N ASN A 254 -8.00 0.85 -0.78
CA ASN A 254 -6.95 1.81 -1.16
C ASN A 254 -5.64 1.54 -0.42
N ASN A 255 -5.73 0.94 0.77
CA ASN A 255 -4.58 0.68 1.62
C ASN A 255 -3.80 -0.59 1.22
N PHE A 256 -4.48 -1.60 0.66
CA PHE A 256 -3.86 -2.89 0.34
C PHE A 256 -2.70 -2.76 -0.64
N PHE A 257 -2.75 -1.83 -1.60
CA PHE A 257 -1.63 -1.59 -2.50
C PHE A 257 -0.35 -1.18 -1.75
N GLY A 258 -0.45 -0.26 -0.79
CA GLY A 258 0.69 0.13 0.05
C GLY A 258 1.27 -1.09 0.77
N CYS A 259 0.40 -1.82 1.47
CA CYS A 259 0.77 -2.99 2.26
C CYS A 259 1.40 -4.12 1.43
N LEU A 260 1.01 -4.28 0.17
CA LEU A 260 1.52 -5.33 -0.73
C LEU A 260 2.66 -4.87 -1.65
N SER A 261 2.99 -3.57 -1.69
CA SER A 261 3.94 -3.05 -2.69
C SER A 261 5.38 -3.57 -2.54
N GLY A 262 5.74 -4.07 -1.35
CA GLY A 262 7.01 -4.75 -1.09
C GLY A 262 7.07 -6.19 -1.60
N ALA A 263 5.91 -6.85 -1.75
CA ALA A 263 5.83 -8.26 -2.09
C ALA A 263 6.31 -8.54 -3.51
N GLU A 264 7.09 -9.60 -3.69
CA GLU A 264 7.56 -10.02 -5.01
C GLU A 264 6.37 -10.44 -5.91
N SER A 265 6.46 -10.17 -7.21
CA SER A 265 5.37 -10.45 -8.17
C SER A 265 4.99 -11.94 -8.25
N ASP A 266 5.97 -12.86 -8.15
CA ASP A 266 5.74 -14.31 -8.07
C ASP A 266 4.96 -14.72 -6.82
N PHE A 267 5.29 -14.07 -5.70
CA PHE A 267 4.60 -14.32 -4.45
C PHE A 267 3.13 -13.88 -4.55
N LEU A 268 2.87 -12.67 -5.04
CA LEU A 268 1.51 -12.15 -5.18
C LEU A 268 0.67 -13.00 -6.14
N ASP A 269 1.26 -13.44 -7.24
CA ASP A 269 0.59 -14.26 -8.24
C ASP A 269 0.05 -15.57 -7.66
N GLY A 270 0.84 -16.23 -6.79
CA GLY A 270 0.45 -17.48 -6.14
C GLY A 270 -0.41 -17.33 -4.89
N ASN A 271 -0.47 -16.14 -4.28
CA ASN A 271 -1.02 -15.97 -2.92
C ASN A 271 -2.09 -14.88 -2.77
N GLU A 272 -2.39 -14.06 -3.79
CA GLU A 272 -3.39 -12.98 -3.73
C GLU A 272 -4.73 -13.46 -3.13
N VAL A 273 -5.26 -14.57 -3.64
CA VAL A 273 -6.55 -15.11 -3.18
C VAL A 273 -6.52 -15.47 -1.70
N ARG A 274 -5.46 -16.16 -1.25
CA ARG A 274 -5.31 -16.58 0.15
C ARG A 274 -5.18 -15.38 1.09
N ILE A 275 -4.42 -14.36 0.68
CA ILE A 275 -4.23 -13.13 1.45
C ILE A 275 -5.55 -12.38 1.62
N MET A 276 -6.29 -12.20 0.52
CA MET A 276 -7.59 -11.53 0.54
C MET A 276 -8.64 -12.32 1.34
N GLN A 277 -8.66 -13.64 1.17
CA GLN A 277 -9.54 -14.53 1.94
C GLN A 277 -9.26 -14.42 3.45
N THR A 278 -7.99 -14.42 3.85
CA THR A 278 -7.60 -14.28 5.26
C THR A 278 -8.15 -12.99 5.86
N PHE A 279 -8.05 -11.86 5.14
CA PHE A 279 -8.61 -10.59 5.62
C PHE A 279 -10.13 -10.66 5.76
N VAL A 280 -10.85 -11.19 4.77
CA VAL A 280 -12.32 -11.27 4.80
C VAL A 280 -12.81 -12.13 5.96
N GLU A 281 -12.20 -13.31 6.14
CA GLU A 281 -12.55 -14.23 7.21
C GLU A 281 -12.31 -13.61 8.59
N GLU A 282 -11.17 -12.92 8.78
CA GLU A 282 -10.86 -12.28 10.05
C GLU A 282 -11.68 -11.00 10.28
N TYR A 283 -11.97 -10.24 9.23
CA TYR A 283 -12.85 -9.09 9.31
C TYR A 283 -14.25 -9.51 9.79
N GLU A 284 -14.84 -10.54 9.17
CA GLU A 284 -16.14 -11.08 9.60
C GLU A 284 -16.07 -11.69 11.00
N ARG A 285 -15.05 -12.50 11.29
CA ARG A 285 -14.86 -13.19 12.58
C ARG A 285 -14.84 -12.21 13.76
N TYR A 286 -14.26 -11.02 13.58
CA TYR A 286 -14.14 -10.01 14.63
C TYR A 286 -15.22 -8.92 14.57
N GLY A 287 -16.32 -9.15 13.83
CA GLY A 287 -17.52 -8.31 13.88
C GLY A 287 -17.64 -7.27 12.76
N GLY A 288 -16.74 -7.30 11.78
CA GLY A 288 -16.91 -6.58 10.53
C GLY A 288 -18.04 -7.16 9.67
N PRO A 289 -18.64 -6.37 8.76
CA PRO A 289 -19.59 -6.88 7.78
C PRO A 289 -19.01 -8.01 6.94
N ARG A 290 -19.84 -9.00 6.61
CA ARG A 290 -19.47 -10.07 5.68
C ARG A 290 -19.23 -9.51 4.28
N LEU A 291 -18.06 -9.80 3.72
CA LEU A 291 -17.69 -9.39 2.36
C LEU A 291 -17.66 -10.59 1.43
N ASP A 292 -18.01 -10.37 0.17
CA ASP A 292 -17.82 -11.36 -0.88
C ASP A 292 -16.36 -11.34 -1.36
N LEU A 293 -15.71 -12.52 -1.38
CA LEU A 293 -14.29 -12.63 -1.73
C LEU A 293 -14.02 -12.23 -3.19
N GLU A 294 -14.92 -12.57 -4.12
CA GLU A 294 -14.75 -12.19 -5.53
C GLU A 294 -14.85 -10.67 -5.71
N GLU A 295 -15.74 -10.01 -4.97
CA GLU A 295 -15.81 -8.55 -4.92
C GLU A 295 -14.56 -7.92 -4.29
N VAL A 296 -14.00 -8.52 -3.24
CA VAL A 296 -12.73 -8.07 -2.65
C VAL A 296 -11.59 -8.16 -3.65
N LEU A 297 -11.46 -9.28 -4.35
CA LEU A 297 -10.45 -9.49 -5.39
C LEU A 297 -10.63 -8.51 -6.55
N ARG A 298 -11.86 -8.27 -7.00
CA ARG A 298 -12.17 -7.27 -8.02
C ARG A 298 -11.69 -5.89 -7.59
N ARG A 299 -12.06 -5.43 -6.39
CA ARG A 299 -11.66 -4.12 -5.85
C ARG A 299 -10.15 -3.98 -5.70
N ASN A 300 -9.48 -5.00 -5.18
CA ASN A 300 -8.02 -5.03 -5.06
C ASN A 300 -7.34 -4.83 -6.43
N ARG A 301 -7.79 -5.56 -7.44
CA ARG A 301 -7.25 -5.48 -8.81
C ARG A 301 -7.56 -4.15 -9.49
N LEU A 302 -8.74 -3.57 -9.26
CA LEU A 302 -9.08 -2.23 -9.75
C LEU A 302 -8.22 -1.14 -9.10
N ILE A 303 -7.91 -1.25 -7.81
CA ILE A 303 -6.97 -0.31 -7.17
C ILE A 303 -5.56 -0.49 -7.67
N PHE A 304 -5.11 -1.73 -7.88
CA PHE A 304 -3.82 -1.98 -8.52
C PHE A 304 -3.71 -1.26 -9.88
N ILE A 305 -4.76 -1.28 -10.71
CA ILE A 305 -4.78 -0.52 -11.97
C ILE A 305 -4.52 0.98 -11.74
N SER A 306 -5.21 1.58 -10.77
CA SER A 306 -5.07 3.02 -10.47
C SER A 306 -3.68 3.39 -9.93
N CYS A 307 -3.03 2.48 -9.20
CA CYS A 307 -1.72 2.68 -8.59
C CYS A 307 -0.55 2.26 -9.48
N ALA A 308 -0.77 1.41 -10.49
CA ALA A 308 0.29 0.95 -11.39
C ALA A 308 0.95 2.12 -12.13
N MET A 309 0.16 3.10 -12.58
CA MET A 309 0.66 4.34 -13.19
C MET A 309 1.52 5.14 -12.19
N ASP A 310 1.13 5.17 -10.91
CA ASP A 310 1.88 5.89 -9.89
C ASP A 310 3.32 5.38 -9.80
N SER A 311 3.54 4.07 -9.97
CA SER A 311 4.89 3.50 -9.96
C SER A 311 5.79 4.03 -11.08
N CYS A 312 5.23 4.42 -12.24
CA CYS A 312 5.98 4.99 -13.35
C CYS A 312 6.40 6.46 -13.10
N GLN A 313 5.51 7.30 -12.55
CA GLN A 313 5.83 8.72 -12.30
C GLN A 313 6.93 8.91 -11.24
N TRP A 314 7.18 7.90 -10.40
CA TRP A 314 8.21 7.99 -9.35
C TRP A 314 9.64 7.93 -9.90
N VAL A 315 9.82 7.52 -11.16
CA VAL A 315 11.14 7.49 -11.81
C VAL A 315 11.80 8.86 -11.80
N GLU A 316 11.15 9.87 -12.37
CA GLU A 316 11.68 11.24 -12.39
C GLU A 316 11.57 11.91 -11.01
N ARG A 317 10.43 11.73 -10.33
CA ARG A 317 10.12 12.45 -9.09
C ARG A 317 11.04 12.06 -7.92
N ASP A 318 11.34 10.78 -7.80
CA ASP A 318 11.96 10.21 -6.61
C ASP A 318 13.27 9.48 -6.95
N ILE A 319 13.27 8.57 -7.94
CA ILE A 319 14.43 7.73 -8.25
C ILE A 319 15.59 8.59 -8.78
N TYR A 320 15.36 9.39 -9.82
CA TYR A 320 16.40 10.25 -10.38
C TYR A 320 16.78 11.44 -9.49
N ARG A 321 15.88 11.85 -8.58
CA ARG A 321 16.18 12.87 -7.58
C ARG A 321 17.23 12.36 -6.57
N GLU A 322 17.15 11.10 -6.17
CA GLU A 322 18.10 10.49 -5.21
C GLU A 322 19.32 9.84 -5.89
N HIS A 323 19.16 9.36 -7.13
CA HIS A 323 20.25 8.83 -7.95
C HIS A 323 20.13 9.31 -9.40
N PRO A 324 20.84 10.41 -9.76
CA PRO A 324 20.72 11.05 -11.07
C PRO A 324 20.90 10.09 -12.24
N LYS A 325 20.11 10.27 -13.31
CA LYS A 325 20.10 9.43 -14.53
C LYS A 325 21.50 9.16 -15.10
N ALA A 326 22.41 10.14 -15.03
CA ALA A 326 23.78 10.03 -15.52
C ALA A 326 24.67 9.03 -14.74
N GLU A 327 24.29 8.66 -13.51
CA GLU A 327 25.05 7.73 -12.66
C GLU A 327 24.65 6.26 -12.89
N TRP A 328 23.46 6.00 -13.44
CA TRP A 328 22.92 4.65 -13.65
C TRP A 328 23.78 3.70 -14.49
N PRO A 329 24.59 4.15 -15.48
CA PRO A 329 25.51 3.25 -16.18
C PRO A 329 26.51 2.53 -15.26
N LYS A 330 26.74 3.02 -14.04
CA LYS A 330 27.61 2.40 -13.03
C LYS A 330 26.90 1.30 -12.23
N VAL A 331 25.58 1.31 -12.16
CA VAL A 331 24.77 0.31 -11.47
C VAL A 331 24.55 -0.87 -12.40
N LYS A 332 24.83 -2.08 -11.91
CA LYS A 332 24.83 -3.34 -12.67
C LYS A 332 23.80 -4.34 -12.16
N SER A 333 23.33 -4.16 -10.93
CA SER A 333 22.41 -5.07 -10.27
C SER A 333 21.49 -4.34 -9.32
N LYS A 334 20.29 -4.90 -9.10
CA LYS A 334 19.35 -4.39 -8.08
C LYS A 334 19.88 -4.60 -6.67
N TRP A 335 20.91 -5.43 -6.54
CA TRP A 335 21.60 -5.72 -5.29
C TRP A 335 22.79 -4.79 -5.03
N ASP A 336 23.14 -3.90 -5.96
CA ASP A 336 24.22 -2.95 -5.74
C ASP A 336 23.82 -1.92 -4.66
N ASP A 337 24.80 -1.45 -3.88
CA ASP A 337 24.57 -0.45 -2.83
C ASP A 337 23.88 0.82 -3.34
N ALA A 338 24.14 1.22 -4.58
CA ALA A 338 23.51 2.37 -5.21
C ALA A 338 21.98 2.20 -5.39
N PHE A 339 21.50 0.96 -5.51
CA PHE A 339 20.08 0.64 -5.53
C PHE A 339 19.58 0.34 -4.12
N MET A 340 20.29 -0.49 -3.36
CA MET A 340 19.82 -1.05 -2.09
C MET A 340 19.92 -0.09 -0.90
N ASN A 341 20.87 0.85 -0.87
CA ASN A 341 21.09 1.73 0.30
C ASN A 341 20.46 3.12 0.14
N LYS A 342 19.77 3.37 -0.98
CA LYS A 342 19.04 4.61 -1.27
C LYS A 342 17.54 4.36 -1.13
N TRP A 343 16.87 5.11 -0.25
CA TRP A 343 15.51 4.79 0.18
C TRP A 343 14.52 4.87 -0.97
N ASN A 344 14.46 6.00 -1.71
CA ASN A 344 13.53 6.12 -2.83
C ASN A 344 13.91 5.20 -3.99
N VAL A 345 15.21 5.04 -4.27
CA VAL A 345 15.66 4.16 -5.36
C VAL A 345 15.18 2.73 -5.10
N ARG A 346 15.38 2.21 -3.89
CA ARG A 346 14.91 0.89 -3.50
C ARG A 346 13.38 0.81 -3.48
N CYS A 347 12.70 1.67 -2.73
CA CYS A 347 11.27 1.55 -2.52
C CYS A 347 10.47 1.74 -3.81
N ARG A 348 10.77 2.82 -4.54
CA ARG A 348 10.07 3.17 -5.79
C ARG A 348 10.51 2.28 -6.95
N GLY A 349 11.80 1.96 -7.03
CA GLY A 349 12.33 1.04 -8.03
C GLY A 349 11.78 -0.38 -7.88
N THR A 350 11.78 -0.94 -6.67
CA THR A 350 11.19 -2.27 -6.42
C THR A 350 9.69 -2.28 -6.73
N THR A 351 8.95 -1.24 -6.35
CA THR A 351 7.51 -1.17 -6.71
C THR A 351 7.32 -1.17 -8.23
N LEU A 352 8.10 -0.40 -8.99
CA LEU A 352 8.01 -0.38 -10.45
C LEU A 352 8.36 -1.74 -11.08
N ILE A 353 9.43 -2.40 -10.58
CA ILE A 353 9.82 -3.74 -11.01
C ILE A 353 8.67 -4.72 -10.79
N ASN A 354 8.11 -4.75 -9.57
CA ASN A 354 6.99 -5.61 -9.24
C ASN A 354 5.75 -5.31 -10.08
N THR A 355 5.43 -4.04 -10.33
CA THR A 355 4.29 -3.64 -11.18
C THR A 355 4.44 -4.19 -12.60
N PHE A 356 5.59 -4.00 -13.24
CA PHE A 356 5.81 -4.46 -14.61
C PHE A 356 5.89 -5.99 -14.72
N ASP A 357 6.44 -6.66 -13.71
CA ASP A 357 6.46 -8.12 -13.67
C ASP A 357 5.08 -8.73 -13.38
N PHE A 358 4.24 -8.04 -12.59
CA PHE A 358 2.93 -8.53 -12.18
C PHE A 358 1.84 -8.25 -13.23
N TRP A 359 1.90 -7.12 -13.93
CA TRP A 359 0.91 -6.74 -14.95
C TRP A 359 0.55 -7.86 -15.95
N PRO A 360 1.51 -8.51 -16.64
CA PRO A 360 1.18 -9.51 -17.66
C PRO A 360 0.58 -10.81 -17.11
N ARG A 361 0.50 -10.98 -15.78
CA ARG A 361 -0.05 -12.18 -15.14
C ARG A 361 -1.57 -12.15 -15.02
N ARG A 362 -2.20 -11.00 -15.29
CA ARG A 362 -3.65 -10.82 -15.24
C ARG A 362 -4.10 -10.01 -16.44
N ASN A 363 -5.33 -10.27 -16.90
CA ASN A 363 -5.96 -9.41 -17.90
C ASN A 363 -6.64 -8.21 -17.22
N PHE A 364 -5.83 -7.24 -16.78
CA PHE A 364 -6.34 -6.05 -16.10
C PHE A 364 -7.32 -5.23 -16.95
N LYS A 365 -7.16 -5.27 -18.28
CA LYS A 365 -8.08 -4.62 -19.20
C LYS A 365 -9.47 -5.26 -19.19
N GLU A 366 -9.54 -6.59 -19.23
CA GLU A 366 -10.80 -7.34 -19.12
C GLU A 366 -11.46 -7.11 -17.75
N ILE A 367 -10.69 -7.16 -16.66
CA ILE A 367 -11.20 -6.86 -15.31
C ILE A 367 -11.84 -5.45 -15.25
N PHE A 368 -11.18 -4.45 -15.86
CA PHE A 368 -11.72 -3.10 -15.94
C PHE A 368 -12.97 -3.01 -16.82
N ASP A 369 -12.97 -3.67 -17.98
CA ASP A 369 -14.11 -3.66 -18.91
C ASP A 369 -15.33 -4.34 -18.28
N ASP A 370 -15.15 -5.51 -17.65
CA ASP A 370 -16.20 -6.23 -16.94
C ASP A 370 -16.79 -5.38 -15.81
N TRP A 371 -15.94 -4.72 -15.02
CA TRP A 371 -16.40 -3.78 -14.01
C TRP A 371 -17.18 -2.63 -14.65
N LYS A 372 -16.60 -1.96 -15.66
CA LYS A 372 -17.19 -0.81 -16.36
C LYS A 372 -18.56 -1.14 -16.95
N GLU A 373 -18.73 -2.33 -17.51
CA GLU A 373 -19.98 -2.80 -18.10
C GLU A 373 -20.99 -3.28 -17.04
N GLY A 374 -20.49 -3.83 -15.93
CA GLY A 374 -21.27 -4.29 -14.78
C GLY A 374 -21.40 -3.26 -13.67
N ALA A 375 -20.86 -3.58 -12.49
CA ALA A 375 -21.02 -2.81 -11.25
C ALA A 375 -20.50 -1.36 -11.33
N GLY A 376 -19.48 -1.14 -12.16
CA GLY A 376 -18.84 0.14 -12.45
C GLY A 376 -19.67 1.08 -13.33
N ARG A 377 -20.67 0.58 -14.08
CA ARG A 377 -21.45 1.38 -15.04
C ARG A 377 -22.02 2.65 -14.41
N ARG A 378 -22.51 2.54 -13.17
CA ARG A 378 -23.07 3.66 -12.41
C ARG A 378 -22.03 4.60 -11.82
N TYR A 379 -20.74 4.28 -11.89
CA TYR A 379 -19.59 5.08 -11.44
C TYR A 379 -18.89 5.81 -12.58
N MET A 380 -18.89 5.25 -13.79
CA MET A 380 -18.28 5.83 -14.99
C MET A 380 -18.60 7.31 -15.27
N THR A 381 -17.56 8.15 -15.28
CA THR A 381 -17.61 9.50 -15.80
C THR A 381 -17.96 9.47 -17.29
N ARG A 382 -18.86 10.36 -17.72
CA ARG A 382 -19.24 10.52 -19.14
C ARG A 382 -18.43 11.65 -19.76
N PHE A 383 -17.73 11.31 -20.84
CA PHE A 383 -16.99 12.25 -21.67
C PHE A 383 -17.80 12.52 -22.94
N GLU A 384 -18.25 13.76 -23.11
CA GLU A 384 -19.11 14.21 -24.21
C GLU A 384 -18.49 15.45 -24.87
N ASP A 385 -18.85 15.74 -26.12
CA ASP A 385 -18.30 16.86 -26.92
C ASP A 385 -18.69 18.26 -26.39
#